data_AF-A0A443ITT5-F1
#
_entry.id   AF-A0A443ITT5-F1
#
_cell.length_a   1.000
_cell.length_b   1.000
_cell.length_c   1.000
_cell.angle_alpha   90.00
_cell.angle_beta   90.00
_cell.angle_gamma   90.00
#
_symmetry.space_group_name_H-M   'P 1'
#
loop_
_entity.id
_entity.type
_entity.pdbx_description
1 polymer ?
#
loop_
_entity_poly.entity_id
_entity_poly.type
_entity_poly.pdbx_seq_one_letter_code
_entity_poly.pdbx_strand_id
1 'polypeptide(L)'
;MGISKRTKKLCYFVLCIYLHIFYKNLKYSFLSIEVFARSLFFKQPHAKLSYIKRVSSFCYWEGLYMEKDNIILFPGLKKRLFQFGMESLKDRQFEEAAHFFEQARELDHDDDEIDMALAVAYYESGDYQKAKEKTEDMLHKGIGDYYEIIDLYLMILMQLNMHEQVVHTLETLFEEQHVPPEKREHYQTLLKFSKRTLDNKEHNGGPSQKSAESGFGKGGFREQLIFISGLANKNIQPYKASLLNLLKDSQAHPFLQTAALNVLREHQVQTPVQVKKFDYDSAVIPSELPDLMEMPLYQAVIAKLNEELENENPVLLEQLEEMILRHQFLLFPFEFTPSNPALWAAAYRGFGHEMYGENWSNEKTAKKFQVDPAELDQAISFVFDLEQHSPSTV
;
A
#
# COMPACT_ATOMS: atom_id res chain seq x y z
N MET A 1 22.37 11.85 56.33
CA MET A 1 22.69 10.43 56.61
C MET A 1 22.87 9.71 55.28
N GLY A 2 24.13 9.51 54.87
CA GLY A 2 24.46 8.91 53.58
C GLY A 2 24.34 7.39 53.63
N ILE A 3 23.42 6.82 52.87
CA ILE A 3 23.37 5.38 52.62
C ILE A 3 24.41 5.07 51.55
N SER A 4 25.46 4.34 51.94
CA SER A 4 26.63 3.99 51.12
C SER A 4 26.24 3.28 49.80
N LYS A 5 27.01 3.49 48.72
CA LYS A 5 26.90 2.79 47.42
C LYS A 5 26.89 1.26 47.56
N ARG A 6 27.45 0.69 48.64
CA ARG A 6 27.38 -0.75 48.92
C ARG A 6 25.96 -1.24 49.27
N THR A 7 25.17 -0.41 49.95
CA THR A 7 23.78 -0.73 50.34
C THR A 7 22.83 -0.75 49.13
N LYS A 8 23.07 0.08 48.09
CA LYS A 8 22.31 0.02 46.82
C LYS A 8 22.62 -1.23 46.00
N LYS A 9 23.90 -1.65 45.94
CA LYS A 9 24.30 -2.92 45.29
C LYS A 9 23.73 -4.14 46.02
N LEU A 10 23.68 -4.11 47.36
CA LEU A 10 23.10 -5.20 48.14
C LEU A 10 21.58 -5.30 47.94
N CYS A 11 20.86 -4.16 47.89
CA CYS A 11 19.43 -4.16 47.56
C CYS A 11 19.16 -4.69 46.15
N TYR A 12 19.98 -4.35 45.15
CA TYR A 12 19.83 -4.86 43.77
C TYR A 12 20.12 -6.36 43.68
N PHE A 13 21.14 -6.84 44.40
CA PHE A 13 21.48 -8.27 44.41
C PHE A 13 20.43 -9.10 45.15
N VAL A 14 19.87 -8.58 46.26
CA VAL A 14 18.75 -9.20 46.98
C VAL A 14 17.47 -9.16 46.14
N LEU A 15 17.23 -8.10 45.35
CA LEU A 15 16.09 -8.01 44.43
C LEU A 15 16.23 -9.01 43.27
N CYS A 16 17.43 -9.17 42.69
CA CYS A 16 17.70 -10.16 41.64
C CYS A 16 17.60 -11.60 42.16
N ILE A 17 18.03 -11.87 43.40
CA ILE A 17 17.85 -13.19 44.03
C ILE A 17 16.37 -13.43 44.35
N TYR A 18 15.63 -12.42 44.82
CA TYR A 18 14.18 -12.54 45.01
C TYR A 18 13.48 -12.80 43.69
N LEU A 19 13.82 -12.09 42.61
CA LEU A 19 13.30 -12.34 41.25
C LEU A 19 13.63 -13.75 40.75
N HIS A 20 14.84 -14.25 41.03
CA HIS A 20 15.27 -15.59 40.64
C HIS A 20 14.53 -16.70 41.43
N ILE A 21 14.30 -16.51 42.72
CA ILE A 21 13.53 -17.44 43.57
C ILE A 21 12.02 -17.37 43.23
N PHE A 22 11.50 -16.18 42.90
CA PHE A 22 10.11 -15.95 42.54
C PHE A 22 9.77 -16.56 41.16
N TYR A 23 10.70 -16.52 40.20
CA TYR A 23 10.52 -17.14 38.88
C TYR A 23 10.62 -18.66 38.88
N LYS A 24 11.34 -19.27 39.84
CA LYS A 24 11.51 -20.73 39.90
C LYS A 24 10.25 -21.47 40.39
N ASN A 25 9.29 -20.78 41.01
CA ASN A 25 8.19 -21.42 41.77
C ASN A 25 6.75 -21.08 41.36
N LEU A 26 6.48 -20.27 40.34
CA LEU A 26 5.10 -19.94 39.96
C LEU A 26 4.77 -20.31 38.51
N LYS A 27 4.09 -21.46 38.39
CA LYS A 27 3.17 -21.75 37.28
C LYS A 27 2.09 -20.66 37.24
N TYR A 28 1.94 -20.06 36.05
CA TYR A 28 0.78 -19.32 35.54
C TYR A 28 -0.06 -18.49 36.54
N SER A 29 0.03 -17.16 36.46
CA SER A 29 -1.16 -16.30 36.63
C SER A 29 -0.98 -14.93 35.95
N PHE A 30 -2.11 -14.39 35.49
CA PHE A 30 -2.31 -13.16 34.70
C PHE A 30 -1.79 -11.87 35.36
N LEU A 31 -1.47 -11.90 36.66
CA LEU A 31 -1.09 -10.73 37.46
C LEU A 31 0.36 -10.25 37.21
N SER A 32 1.23 -11.09 36.64
CA SER A 32 2.64 -10.74 36.38
C SER A 32 2.82 -9.76 35.23
N ILE A 33 1.90 -9.74 34.27
CA ILE A 33 1.93 -8.85 33.10
C ILE A 33 1.59 -7.41 33.49
N GLU A 34 0.64 -7.23 34.41
CA GLU A 34 0.17 -5.90 34.84
C GLU A 34 1.20 -5.17 35.71
N VAL A 35 1.97 -5.92 36.51
CA VAL A 35 3.10 -5.38 37.29
C VAL A 35 4.29 -5.02 36.39
N PHE A 36 4.49 -5.76 35.29
CA PHE A 36 5.54 -5.47 34.31
C PHE A 36 5.25 -4.18 33.53
N ALA A 37 3.99 -3.94 33.14
CA ALA A 37 3.57 -2.73 32.45
C ALA A 37 3.73 -1.44 33.29
N ARG A 38 3.60 -1.52 34.63
CA ARG A 38 3.71 -0.33 35.50
C ARG A 38 5.12 0.03 35.95
N SER A 39 6.10 -0.86 35.81
CA SER A 39 7.47 -0.64 36.32
C SER A 39 8.46 -0.08 35.29
N LEU A 40 8.04 0.12 34.03
CA LEU A 40 8.91 0.56 32.93
C LEU A 40 8.57 1.96 32.39
N PHE A 41 7.94 2.82 33.19
CA PHE A 41 7.85 4.25 32.89
C PHE A 41 9.06 5.00 33.47
N PHE A 42 10.14 5.09 32.69
CA PHE A 42 11.10 6.19 32.81
C PHE A 42 11.31 6.82 31.42
N LYS A 43 10.91 8.10 31.31
CA LYS A 43 11.05 8.96 30.14
C LYS A 43 12.49 8.95 29.59
N GLN A 44 12.69 8.44 28.37
CA GLN A 44 13.66 8.98 27.40
C GLN A 44 13.08 8.84 25.97
N PRO A 45 13.20 9.87 25.11
CA PRO A 45 12.85 9.77 23.69
C PRO A 45 14.00 9.06 22.96
N HIS A 46 13.68 8.27 21.93
CA HIS A 46 14.61 7.43 21.13
C HIS A 46 14.94 6.04 21.70
N ALA A 47 13.91 5.19 21.82
CA ALA A 47 14.07 3.75 21.70
C ALA A 47 12.86 3.20 20.94
N LYS A 48 13.01 2.95 19.63
CA LYS A 48 12.02 2.25 18.83
C LYS A 48 12.25 0.75 19.04
N LEU A 49 11.41 0.12 19.84
CA LEU A 49 11.39 -1.33 20.05
C LEU A 49 10.15 -1.86 19.35
N SER A 50 10.33 -2.38 18.13
CA SER A 50 9.29 -3.03 17.34
C SER A 50 8.97 -4.39 17.98
N TYR A 51 7.72 -4.59 18.34
CA TYR A 51 7.19 -5.83 18.90
C TYR A 51 7.09 -6.90 17.79
N ILE A 52 7.55 -8.14 18.02
CA ILE A 52 7.26 -9.27 17.13
C ILE A 52 6.39 -10.30 17.87
N LYS A 53 5.23 -10.57 17.26
CA LYS A 53 4.20 -11.50 17.71
C LYS A 53 4.68 -12.95 17.55
N ARG A 54 4.32 -13.77 18.53
CA ARG A 54 4.78 -15.15 18.75
C ARG A 54 4.19 -16.14 17.74
N VAL A 55 5.05 -16.95 17.10
CA VAL A 55 4.70 -18.30 16.63
C VAL A 55 5.78 -19.28 17.11
N SER A 56 5.31 -20.35 17.77
CA SER A 56 5.98 -21.59 18.23
C SER A 56 7.27 -22.00 17.50
N SER A 57 8.36 -22.52 18.06
CA SER A 57 8.65 -23.22 19.33
C SER A 57 10.18 -23.26 19.54
N PHE A 58 10.62 -23.18 20.81
CA PHE A 58 11.97 -23.49 21.34
C PHE A 58 13.19 -22.71 20.80
N CYS A 59 13.67 -21.75 21.59
CA CYS A 59 15.09 -21.51 21.86
C CYS A 59 15.23 -20.85 23.24
N TYR A 60 16.07 -21.42 24.11
CA TYR A 60 16.47 -20.85 25.40
C TYR A 60 17.41 -19.66 25.18
N TRP A 61 17.31 -18.63 26.02
CA TRP A 61 18.10 -17.38 25.95
C TRP A 61 18.94 -17.18 27.22
N GLU A 62 20.20 -16.78 27.05
CA GLU A 62 21.03 -16.23 28.13
C GLU A 62 21.49 -14.80 27.77
N GLY A 63 21.27 -13.87 28.71
CA GLY A 63 22.12 -12.67 28.90
C GLY A 63 21.61 -11.34 28.34
N LEU A 64 21.17 -10.44 29.23
CA LEU A 64 21.03 -8.99 29.01
C LEU A 64 22.22 -8.28 29.68
N TYR A 65 22.88 -7.35 28.97
CA TYR A 65 23.82 -6.39 29.58
C TYR A 65 23.74 -5.04 28.86
N MET A 66 23.81 -3.93 29.60
CA MET A 66 23.81 -2.55 29.09
C MET A 66 24.70 -1.66 29.95
N GLU A 67 25.49 -0.79 29.32
CA GLU A 67 25.80 0.56 29.83
C GLU A 67 26.12 1.55 28.70
N LYS A 68 25.89 2.84 28.98
CA LYS A 68 25.24 3.84 28.11
C LYS A 68 26.10 4.53 27.03
N ASP A 69 27.30 4.04 26.75
CA ASP A 69 28.15 4.47 25.62
C ASP A 69 28.51 3.31 24.68
N ASN A 70 27.94 2.12 24.92
CA ASN A 70 28.06 0.93 24.10
C ASN A 70 26.67 0.50 23.67
N ILE A 71 26.27 0.81 22.42
CA ILE A 71 25.18 0.10 21.78
C ILE A 71 25.70 -1.32 21.53
N ILE A 72 25.37 -2.24 22.45
CA ILE A 72 25.67 -3.66 22.23
C ILE A 72 24.62 -4.16 21.25
N LEU A 73 24.98 -4.17 19.97
CA LEU A 73 24.23 -4.88 18.95
C LEU A 73 24.08 -6.33 19.42
N PHE A 74 22.86 -6.87 19.36
CA PHE A 74 22.64 -8.28 19.70
C PHE A 74 23.60 -9.12 18.84
N PRO A 75 24.42 -10.03 19.40
CA PRO A 75 25.35 -10.83 18.61
C PRO A 75 24.61 -11.55 17.48
N GLY A 76 24.98 -11.26 16.24
CA GLY A 76 24.33 -11.80 15.05
C GLY A 76 23.04 -11.07 14.62
N LEU A 77 22.76 -9.86 15.12
CA LEU A 77 21.57 -9.07 14.72
C LEU A 77 21.50 -8.86 13.20
N LYS A 78 22.60 -8.44 12.57
CA LYS A 78 22.71 -8.30 11.10
C LYS A 78 22.27 -9.57 10.37
N LYS A 79 22.83 -10.73 10.76
CA LYS A 79 22.51 -12.03 10.17
C LYS A 79 21.02 -12.38 10.36
N ARG A 80 20.45 -12.03 11.50
CA ARG A 80 19.04 -12.29 11.81
C ARG A 80 18.10 -11.40 11.01
N LEU A 81 18.43 -10.12 10.88
CA LEU A 81 17.70 -9.18 10.02
C LEU A 81 17.75 -9.62 8.56
N PHE A 82 18.93 -10.00 8.06
CA PHE A 82 19.07 -10.55 6.72
C PHE A 82 18.22 -11.82 6.53
N GLN A 83 18.23 -12.75 7.49
CA GLN A 83 17.39 -13.95 7.43
C GLN A 83 15.89 -13.61 7.39
N PHE A 84 15.42 -12.67 8.21
CA PHE A 84 14.04 -12.21 8.16
C PHE A 84 13.70 -11.56 6.82
N GLY A 85 14.60 -10.75 6.26
CA GLY A 85 14.43 -10.20 4.92
C GLY A 85 14.29 -11.28 3.85
N MET A 86 15.10 -12.34 3.92
CA MET A 86 15.03 -13.48 3.00
C MET A 86 13.74 -14.31 3.17
N GLU A 87 13.27 -14.50 4.40
CA GLU A 87 11.99 -15.15 4.70
C GLU A 87 10.82 -14.32 4.13
N SER A 88 10.81 -13.01 4.37
CA SER A 88 9.82 -12.09 3.79
C SER A 88 9.85 -12.06 2.26
N LEU A 89 11.03 -12.10 1.62
CA LEU A 89 11.15 -12.24 0.16
C LEU A 89 10.46 -13.52 -0.34
N LYS A 90 10.72 -14.64 0.33
CA LYS A 90 10.14 -15.95 -0.03
C LYS A 90 8.62 -15.94 0.12
N ASP A 91 8.12 -15.26 1.14
CA ASP A 91 6.69 -15.10 1.41
C ASP A 91 6.04 -13.96 0.59
N ARG A 92 6.78 -13.36 -0.35
CA ARG A 92 6.37 -12.24 -1.23
C ARG A 92 5.99 -10.95 -0.50
N GLN A 93 6.49 -10.77 0.72
CA GLN A 93 6.36 -9.55 1.51
C GLN A 93 7.54 -8.61 1.19
N PHE A 94 7.57 -8.05 -0.01
CA PHE A 94 8.74 -7.36 -0.55
C PHE A 94 9.11 -6.06 0.18
N GLU A 95 8.12 -5.28 0.63
CA GLU A 95 8.38 -4.05 1.41
C GLU A 95 8.94 -4.36 2.81
N GLU A 96 8.41 -5.39 3.46
CA GLU A 96 8.91 -5.84 4.77
C GLU A 96 10.33 -6.41 4.64
N ALA A 97 10.60 -7.15 3.56
CA ALA A 97 11.93 -7.59 3.23
C ALA A 97 12.90 -6.42 3.04
N ALA A 98 12.52 -5.41 2.25
CA ALA A 98 13.31 -4.20 2.05
C ALA A 98 13.60 -3.50 3.39
N HIS A 99 12.60 -3.41 4.27
CA HIS A 99 12.78 -2.81 5.59
C HIS A 99 13.80 -3.57 6.47
N PHE A 100 13.75 -4.91 6.47
CA PHE A 100 14.74 -5.72 7.19
C PHE A 100 16.15 -5.57 6.60
N PHE A 101 16.29 -5.51 5.27
CA PHE A 101 17.58 -5.29 4.63
C PHE A 101 18.12 -3.87 4.86
N GLU A 102 17.29 -2.84 4.84
CA GLU A 102 17.67 -1.47 5.22
C GLU A 102 18.25 -1.43 6.63
N GLN A 103 17.57 -2.05 7.60
CA GLN A 103 18.08 -2.16 8.97
C GLN A 103 19.38 -2.97 9.06
N ALA A 104 19.50 -4.05 8.27
CA ALA A 104 20.72 -4.85 8.24
C ALA A 104 21.90 -4.04 7.67
N ARG A 105 21.64 -3.20 6.67
CA ARG A 105 22.60 -2.31 6.02
C ARG A 105 23.05 -1.16 6.95
N GLU A 106 22.18 -0.65 7.81
CA GLU A 106 22.59 0.33 8.83
C GLU A 106 23.66 -0.23 9.79
N LEU A 107 23.70 -1.55 9.99
CA LEU A 107 24.70 -2.22 10.83
C LEU A 107 26.01 -2.48 10.09
N ASP A 108 25.97 -2.63 8.77
CA ASP A 108 27.13 -2.83 7.91
C ASP A 108 26.85 -2.32 6.50
N HIS A 109 27.50 -1.22 6.15
CA HIS A 109 27.19 -0.47 4.92
C HIS A 109 27.90 -1.04 3.69
N ASP A 110 28.85 -1.96 3.87
CA ASP A 110 29.74 -2.49 2.84
C ASP A 110 29.47 -3.99 2.54
N ASP A 111 28.29 -4.50 2.92
CA ASP A 111 27.87 -5.87 2.62
C ASP A 111 27.10 -5.92 1.29
N ASP A 112 27.73 -6.52 0.28
CA ASP A 112 27.21 -6.64 -1.07
C ASP A 112 26.02 -7.62 -1.20
N GLU A 113 25.95 -8.62 -0.32
CA GLU A 113 24.84 -9.57 -0.26
C GLU A 113 23.55 -8.89 0.24
N ILE A 114 23.65 -8.07 1.29
CA ILE A 114 22.54 -7.22 1.78
C ILE A 114 22.12 -6.23 0.69
N ASP A 115 23.09 -5.61 0.04
CA ASP A 115 22.85 -4.60 -0.97
C ASP A 115 22.13 -5.17 -2.20
N MET A 116 22.52 -6.37 -2.65
CA MET A 116 21.84 -7.08 -3.73
C MET A 116 20.43 -7.49 -3.32
N ALA A 117 20.27 -8.08 -2.13
CA ALA A 117 18.95 -8.49 -1.63
C ALA A 117 17.99 -7.30 -1.49
N LEU A 118 18.50 -6.14 -1.06
CA LEU A 118 17.75 -4.89 -0.99
C LEU A 118 17.35 -4.39 -2.39
N ALA A 119 18.27 -4.42 -3.36
CA ALA A 119 17.96 -4.04 -4.75
C ALA A 119 16.85 -4.92 -5.35
N VAL A 120 16.92 -6.23 -5.10
CA VAL A 120 15.87 -7.19 -5.50
C VAL A 120 14.56 -6.90 -4.79
N ALA A 121 14.57 -6.65 -3.48
CA ALA A 121 13.36 -6.29 -2.74
C ALA A 121 12.69 -5.01 -3.26
N TYR A 122 13.48 -3.98 -3.61
CA TYR A 122 12.96 -2.78 -4.28
C TYR A 122 12.41 -3.07 -5.67
N TYR A 123 13.06 -3.93 -6.44
CA TYR A 123 12.55 -4.33 -7.75
C TYR A 123 11.20 -5.06 -7.66
N GLU A 124 11.10 -6.06 -6.78
CA GLU A 124 9.90 -6.89 -6.61
C GLU A 124 8.74 -6.13 -5.95
N SER A 125 9.02 -5.13 -5.10
CA SER A 125 8.00 -4.22 -4.56
C SER A 125 7.53 -3.16 -5.56
N GLY A 126 8.16 -3.06 -6.73
CA GLY A 126 7.82 -2.05 -7.75
C GLY A 126 8.47 -0.68 -7.54
N ASP A 127 9.32 -0.53 -6.53
CA ASP A 127 10.04 0.71 -6.18
C ASP A 127 11.30 0.88 -7.07
N TYR A 128 11.10 0.82 -8.39
CA TYR A 128 12.16 0.73 -9.41
C TYR A 128 13.18 1.87 -9.38
N GLN A 129 12.80 3.05 -8.89
CA GLN A 129 13.72 4.18 -8.76
C GLN A 129 14.76 3.93 -7.67
N LYS A 130 14.35 3.41 -6.50
CA LYS A 130 15.30 3.02 -5.44
C LYS A 130 16.14 1.83 -5.89
N ALA A 131 15.54 0.86 -6.60
CA ALA A 131 16.28 -0.25 -7.18
C ALA A 131 17.36 0.23 -8.16
N LYS A 132 17.03 1.22 -9.00
CA LYS A 132 17.97 1.86 -9.94
C LYS A 132 19.12 2.55 -9.21
N GLU A 133 18.80 3.43 -8.26
CA GLU A 133 19.83 4.14 -7.48
C GLU A 133 20.74 3.16 -6.73
N LYS A 134 20.16 2.08 -6.21
CA LYS A 134 20.90 1.04 -5.49
C LYS A 134 21.84 0.26 -6.40
N THR A 135 21.35 -0.20 -7.55
CA THR A 135 22.19 -0.92 -8.53
C THR A 135 23.25 -0.03 -9.15
N GLU A 136 22.96 1.25 -9.40
CA GLU A 136 23.97 2.23 -9.82
C GLU A 136 25.05 2.40 -8.74
N ASP A 137 24.69 2.56 -7.46
CA ASP A 137 25.67 2.64 -6.36
C ASP A 137 26.58 1.41 -6.30
N MET A 138 26.02 0.21 -6.47
CA MET A 138 26.78 -1.05 -6.48
C MET A 138 27.75 -1.13 -7.68
N LEU A 139 27.29 -0.78 -8.89
CA LEU A 139 28.13 -0.75 -10.10
C LEU A 139 29.27 0.27 -9.98
N HIS A 140 28.99 1.48 -9.46
CA HIS A 140 30.01 2.52 -9.28
C HIS A 140 31.07 2.13 -8.25
N LYS A 141 30.68 1.44 -7.17
CA LYS A 141 31.61 0.95 -6.13
C LYS A 141 32.34 -0.33 -6.55
N GLY A 142 31.83 -1.04 -7.56
CA GLY A 142 32.36 -2.34 -7.97
C GLY A 142 32.20 -3.42 -6.91
N ILE A 143 31.06 -3.42 -6.20
CA ILE A 143 30.72 -4.41 -5.16
C ILE A 143 29.70 -5.41 -5.69
N GLY A 144 29.79 -6.68 -5.27
CA GLY A 144 28.95 -7.78 -5.76
C GLY A 144 29.35 -8.33 -7.13
N ASP A 145 28.58 -9.30 -7.64
CA ASP A 145 28.80 -9.84 -8.99
C ASP A 145 28.35 -8.83 -10.05
N TYR A 146 29.33 -8.29 -10.77
CA TYR A 146 29.11 -7.30 -11.81
C TYR A 146 28.02 -7.71 -12.82
N TYR A 147 27.98 -8.97 -13.24
CA TYR A 147 27.05 -9.43 -14.27
C TYR A 147 25.65 -9.68 -13.73
N GLU A 148 25.50 -10.07 -12.46
CA GLU A 148 24.20 -10.17 -11.81
C GLU A 148 23.59 -8.77 -11.61
N ILE A 149 24.42 -7.81 -11.19
CA ILE A 149 23.99 -6.43 -10.98
C ILE A 149 23.63 -5.76 -12.30
N ILE A 150 24.41 -5.99 -13.37
CA ILE A 150 24.09 -5.51 -14.71
C ILE A 150 22.76 -6.09 -15.22
N ASP A 151 22.50 -7.38 -15.00
CA ASP A 151 21.21 -7.97 -15.40
C ASP A 151 20.04 -7.33 -14.67
N LEU A 152 20.15 -7.19 -13.35
CA LEU A 152 19.13 -6.53 -12.54
C LEU A 152 18.95 -5.08 -12.96
N TYR A 153 20.04 -4.35 -13.20
CA TYR A 153 20.01 -2.97 -13.68
C TYR A 153 19.32 -2.84 -15.04
N LEU A 154 19.64 -3.71 -16.00
CA LEU A 154 18.98 -3.74 -17.30
C LEU A 154 17.48 -4.06 -17.18
N MET A 155 17.10 -4.99 -16.30
CA MET A 155 15.69 -5.28 -15.99
C MET A 155 14.97 -4.05 -15.41
N ILE A 156 15.61 -3.33 -14.49
CA ILE A 156 15.08 -2.09 -13.91
C ILE A 156 14.91 -1.00 -14.98
N LEU A 157 15.93 -0.77 -15.81
CA LEU A 157 15.87 0.23 -16.88
C LEU A 157 14.76 -0.06 -17.89
N MET A 158 14.56 -1.34 -18.21
CA MET A 158 13.47 -1.78 -19.08
C MET A 158 12.10 -1.46 -18.46
N GLN A 159 11.94 -1.72 -17.17
CA GLN A 159 10.70 -1.43 -16.45
C GLN A 159 10.43 0.07 -16.29
N LEU A 160 11.51 0.88 -16.22
CA LEU A 160 11.44 2.34 -16.27
C LEU A 160 11.28 2.90 -17.70
N ASN A 161 11.23 2.04 -18.74
CA ASN A 161 11.22 2.42 -20.16
C ASN A 161 12.40 3.32 -20.59
N MET A 162 13.54 3.22 -19.91
CA MET A 162 14.77 3.99 -20.15
C MET A 162 15.62 3.37 -21.26
N HIS A 163 15.02 3.20 -22.45
CA HIS A 163 15.66 2.50 -23.57
C HIS A 163 16.99 3.14 -24.02
N GLU A 164 17.15 4.45 -23.92
CA GLU A 164 18.42 5.14 -24.24
C GLU A 164 19.55 4.64 -23.35
N GLN A 165 19.31 4.52 -22.03
CA GLN A 165 20.30 4.02 -21.09
C GLN A 165 20.57 2.52 -21.29
N VAL A 166 19.56 1.73 -21.65
CA VAL A 166 19.74 0.32 -22.01
C VAL A 166 20.68 0.19 -23.21
N VAL A 167 20.47 0.99 -24.27
CA VAL A 167 21.33 1.00 -25.46
C VAL A 167 22.76 1.38 -25.08
N HIS A 168 22.94 2.52 -24.39
CA HIS A 168 24.28 2.99 -23.99
C HIS A 168 25.03 1.96 -23.13
N THR A 169 24.36 1.38 -22.14
CA THR A 169 24.97 0.38 -21.23
C THR A 169 25.41 -0.87 -22.01
N LEU A 170 24.55 -1.39 -22.89
CA LEU A 170 24.85 -2.58 -23.68
C LEU A 170 25.93 -2.33 -24.73
N GLU A 171 25.91 -1.19 -25.41
CA GLU A 171 26.95 -0.82 -26.38
C GLU A 171 28.33 -0.72 -25.72
N THR A 172 28.40 -0.05 -24.56
CA THR A 172 29.63 0.03 -23.75
C THR A 172 30.14 -1.37 -23.39
N LEU A 173 29.26 -2.26 -22.91
CA LEU A 173 29.62 -3.64 -22.57
C LEU A 173 30.16 -4.42 -23.79
N PHE A 174 29.56 -4.25 -24.97
CA PHE A 174 30.00 -4.90 -26.21
C PHE A 174 31.34 -4.34 -26.71
N GLU A 175 31.54 -3.01 -26.65
CA GLU A 175 32.78 -2.33 -27.07
C GLU A 175 33.97 -2.74 -26.20
N GLU A 176 33.76 -2.80 -24.89
CA GLU A 176 34.81 -3.21 -23.95
C GLU A 176 35.09 -4.73 -24.01
N GLN A 177 34.36 -5.51 -24.82
CA GLN A 177 34.42 -6.98 -24.89
C GLN A 177 34.13 -7.70 -23.57
N HIS A 178 33.50 -7.02 -22.61
CA HIS A 178 33.20 -7.56 -21.29
C HIS A 178 31.90 -8.39 -21.27
N VAL A 179 31.39 -8.90 -22.40
CA VAL A 179 30.16 -9.71 -22.41
C VAL A 179 30.46 -11.21 -22.34
N PRO A 180 29.97 -11.93 -21.29
CA PRO A 180 30.08 -13.37 -21.19
C PRO A 180 29.45 -14.06 -22.41
N PRO A 181 30.07 -15.13 -22.95
CA PRO A 181 29.57 -15.80 -24.15
C PRO A 181 28.10 -16.23 -24.05
N GLU A 182 27.68 -16.68 -22.88
CA GLU A 182 26.32 -17.13 -22.57
C GLU A 182 25.27 -16.00 -22.58
N LYS A 183 25.65 -14.76 -22.26
CA LYS A 183 24.74 -13.61 -22.21
C LYS A 183 24.66 -12.82 -23.53
N ARG A 184 25.57 -13.08 -24.48
CA ARG A 184 25.66 -12.32 -25.74
C ARG A 184 24.35 -12.28 -26.52
N GLU A 185 23.70 -13.43 -26.70
CA GLU A 185 22.46 -13.50 -27.48
C GLU A 185 21.33 -12.71 -26.80
N HIS A 186 21.22 -12.85 -25.48
CA HIS A 186 20.24 -12.14 -24.67
C HIS A 186 20.44 -10.61 -24.77
N TYR A 187 21.67 -10.13 -24.55
CA TYR A 187 22.00 -8.70 -24.63
C TYR A 187 21.84 -8.13 -26.04
N GLN A 188 22.19 -8.88 -27.09
CA GLN A 188 21.94 -8.46 -28.46
C GLN A 188 20.45 -8.33 -28.77
N THR A 189 19.63 -9.24 -28.23
CA THR A 189 18.17 -9.19 -28.39
C THR A 189 17.60 -7.97 -27.70
N LEU A 190 18.03 -7.70 -26.46
CA LEU A 190 17.62 -6.53 -25.68
C LEU A 190 18.04 -5.22 -26.36
N LEU A 191 19.27 -5.16 -26.87
CA LEU A 191 19.80 -4.00 -27.61
C LEU A 191 18.97 -3.72 -28.87
N LYS A 192 18.70 -4.75 -29.68
CA LYS A 192 17.87 -4.63 -30.89
C LYS A 192 16.46 -4.15 -30.56
N PHE A 193 15.87 -4.67 -29.49
CA PHE A 193 14.55 -4.26 -29.04
C PHE A 193 14.52 -2.79 -28.61
N SER A 194 15.46 -2.37 -27.77
CA SER A 194 15.55 -0.99 -27.29
C SER A 194 15.85 0.00 -28.42
N LYS A 195 16.76 -0.33 -29.35
CA LYS A 195 17.02 0.50 -30.56
C LYS A 195 15.77 0.67 -31.42
N ARG A 196 15.07 -0.41 -31.76
CA ARG A 196 13.81 -0.33 -32.52
C ARG A 196 12.77 0.53 -31.81
N THR A 197 12.72 0.45 -30.48
CA THR A 197 11.81 1.28 -29.69
C THR A 197 12.19 2.76 -29.77
N LEU A 198 13.48 3.11 -29.76
CA LEU A 198 13.95 4.49 -29.97
C LEU A 198 13.75 4.97 -31.41
N ASP A 199 14.06 4.16 -32.41
CA ASP A 199 13.88 4.51 -33.83
C ASP A 199 12.41 4.80 -34.16
N ASN A 200 11.50 3.99 -33.58
CA ASN A 200 10.06 4.20 -33.66
C ASN A 200 9.62 5.48 -32.93
N LYS A 201 10.37 5.93 -31.91
CA LYS A 201 10.17 7.24 -31.29
C LYS A 201 10.69 8.36 -32.20
N GLU A 202 11.86 8.24 -32.80
CA GLU A 202 12.43 9.30 -33.65
C GLU A 202 11.65 9.52 -34.97
N HIS A 203 11.16 8.45 -35.61
CA HIS A 203 10.39 8.55 -36.85
C HIS A 203 8.91 8.93 -36.65
N ASN A 204 8.39 8.87 -35.41
CA ASN A 204 7.02 9.28 -35.06
C ASN A 204 6.95 10.44 -34.03
N GLY A 205 8.05 11.18 -33.76
CA GLY A 205 8.03 12.27 -32.76
C GLY A 205 7.63 11.78 -31.36
N GLY A 206 8.33 10.77 -30.87
CA GLY A 206 8.04 10.00 -29.67
C GLY A 206 8.63 10.55 -28.38
N PRO A 207 8.23 9.98 -27.24
CA PRO A 207 7.87 10.75 -26.07
C PRO A 207 9.05 11.10 -25.15
N SER A 208 9.32 12.40 -24.97
CA SER A 208 9.98 12.93 -23.76
C SER A 208 9.02 12.78 -22.57
N GLN A 209 9.45 13.01 -21.32
CA GLN A 209 8.55 12.92 -20.14
C GLN A 209 7.23 13.71 -20.29
N LYS A 210 7.19 14.76 -21.14
CA LYS A 210 5.99 15.52 -21.52
C LYS A 210 4.98 14.75 -22.39
N SER A 211 5.35 13.58 -22.89
CA SER A 211 4.61 12.86 -23.90
C SER A 211 4.07 11.52 -23.42
N ALA A 212 4.54 10.99 -22.29
CA ALA A 212 3.80 9.94 -21.57
C ALA A 212 2.45 10.52 -21.10
N GLU A 213 2.44 11.75 -20.59
CA GLU A 213 1.23 12.52 -20.31
C GLU A 213 0.34 12.73 -21.55
N SER A 214 0.89 12.63 -22.78
CA SER A 214 0.13 12.91 -24.00
C SER A 214 -0.97 11.90 -24.34
N GLY A 215 -1.04 10.76 -23.64
CA GLY A 215 -2.19 9.84 -23.71
C GLY A 215 -3.23 10.09 -22.61
N PHE A 216 -2.84 10.73 -21.50
CA PHE A 216 -3.70 10.96 -20.36
C PHE A 216 -4.70 12.09 -20.68
N GLY A 217 -5.99 11.84 -20.49
CA GLY A 217 -7.04 12.81 -20.81
C GLY A 217 -7.34 12.99 -22.31
N LYS A 218 -6.77 12.15 -23.19
CA LYS A 218 -7.17 12.08 -24.61
C LYS A 218 -8.15 10.94 -24.85
N GLY A 219 -9.15 11.19 -25.70
CA GLY A 219 -10.22 10.23 -25.98
C GLY A 219 -11.43 10.42 -25.07
N GLY A 220 -12.49 9.67 -25.34
CA GLY A 220 -13.71 9.68 -24.55
C GLY A 220 -13.55 8.94 -23.23
N PHE A 221 -14.65 8.86 -22.48
CA PHE A 221 -14.69 8.20 -21.17
C PHE A 221 -14.10 6.78 -21.20
N ARG A 222 -14.49 5.97 -22.19
CA ARG A 222 -14.09 4.57 -22.29
C ARG A 222 -12.59 4.40 -22.56
N GLU A 223 -12.02 5.21 -23.46
CA GLU A 223 -10.59 5.18 -23.74
C GLU A 223 -9.77 5.56 -22.50
N GLN A 224 -10.21 6.60 -21.78
CA GLN A 224 -9.56 7.02 -20.55
C GLN A 224 -9.64 5.94 -19.45
N LEU A 225 -10.79 5.29 -19.29
CA LEU A 225 -10.95 4.22 -18.32
C LEU A 225 -10.02 3.02 -18.62
N ILE A 226 -9.96 2.58 -19.88
CA ILE A 226 -9.07 1.49 -20.29
C ILE A 226 -7.61 1.88 -20.05
N PHE A 227 -7.26 3.13 -20.40
CA PHE A 227 -5.92 3.64 -20.22
C PHE A 227 -5.50 3.66 -18.74
N ILE A 228 -6.32 4.28 -17.87
CA ILE A 228 -6.06 4.37 -16.43
C ILE A 228 -5.96 2.98 -15.83
N SER A 229 -6.94 2.11 -16.09
CA SER A 229 -6.96 0.75 -15.53
C SER A 229 -5.74 -0.07 -15.97
N GLY A 230 -5.24 0.18 -17.18
CA GLY A 230 -4.02 -0.46 -17.70
C GLY A 230 -2.73 -0.02 -17.02
N LEU A 231 -2.75 0.99 -16.14
CA LEU A 231 -1.59 1.46 -15.37
C LEU A 231 -1.33 0.61 -14.12
N ALA A 232 -2.31 -0.18 -13.66
CA ALA A 232 -2.20 -1.13 -12.56
C ALA A 232 -0.89 -1.96 -12.61
N ASN A 233 -0.58 -2.49 -13.79
CA ASN A 233 0.56 -3.39 -14.01
C ASN A 233 1.73 -2.71 -14.75
N LYS A 234 1.81 -1.38 -14.73
CA LYS A 234 2.85 -0.61 -15.42
C LYS A 234 3.52 0.38 -14.48
N ASN A 235 4.69 0.88 -14.85
CA ASN A 235 5.30 1.99 -14.14
C ASN A 235 4.39 3.23 -14.18
N ILE A 236 3.87 3.64 -13.02
CA ILE A 236 2.98 4.79 -12.89
C ILE A 236 3.71 6.13 -12.84
N GLN A 237 5.02 6.17 -12.63
CA GLN A 237 5.75 7.42 -12.39
C GLN A 237 5.54 8.48 -13.50
N PRO A 238 5.56 8.12 -14.80
CA PRO A 238 5.30 9.09 -15.87
C PRO A 238 3.88 9.67 -15.88
N TYR A 239 2.93 9.00 -15.22
CA TYR A 239 1.51 9.34 -15.21
C TYR A 239 1.03 9.87 -13.85
N LYS A 240 1.88 9.78 -12.82
CA LYS A 240 1.52 10.09 -11.42
C LYS A 240 0.98 11.51 -11.29
N ALA A 241 1.64 12.50 -11.87
CA ALA A 241 1.16 13.89 -11.83
C ALA A 241 -0.23 14.05 -12.47
N SER A 242 -0.47 13.37 -13.59
CA SER A 242 -1.76 13.41 -14.30
C SER A 242 -2.87 12.71 -13.49
N LEU A 243 -2.59 11.56 -12.87
CA LEU A 243 -3.51 10.87 -11.95
C LEU A 243 -3.88 11.78 -10.76
N LEU A 244 -2.89 12.43 -10.14
CA LEU A 244 -3.12 13.34 -9.01
C LEU A 244 -3.94 14.58 -9.42
N ASN A 245 -3.76 15.08 -10.64
CA ASN A 245 -4.56 16.18 -11.16
C ASN A 245 -6.00 15.76 -11.43
N LEU A 246 -6.22 14.56 -11.98
CA LEU A 246 -7.56 14.01 -12.20
C LEU A 246 -8.34 13.91 -10.88
N LEU A 247 -7.70 13.48 -9.80
CA LEU A 247 -8.33 13.35 -8.48
C LEU A 247 -8.75 14.69 -7.87
N LYS A 248 -8.12 15.80 -8.27
CA LYS A 248 -8.43 17.16 -7.80
C LYS A 248 -9.44 17.90 -8.68
N ASP A 249 -9.64 17.42 -9.90
CA ASP A 249 -10.49 18.07 -10.89
C ASP A 249 -11.97 17.79 -10.60
N SER A 250 -12.71 18.83 -10.17
CA SER A 250 -14.16 18.73 -9.90
C SER A 250 -15.00 18.54 -11.16
N GLN A 251 -14.43 18.68 -12.36
CA GLN A 251 -15.11 18.42 -13.63
C GLN A 251 -14.79 17.02 -14.19
N ALA A 252 -13.84 16.31 -13.59
CA ALA A 252 -13.53 14.95 -14.00
C ALA A 252 -14.66 13.99 -13.61
N HIS A 253 -14.86 12.97 -14.43
CA HIS A 253 -15.88 11.96 -14.16
C HIS A 253 -15.52 11.15 -12.89
N PRO A 254 -16.41 11.03 -11.88
CA PRO A 254 -16.10 10.39 -10.59
C PRO A 254 -15.59 8.95 -10.72
N PHE A 255 -16.13 8.20 -11.69
CA PHE A 255 -15.66 6.85 -12.01
C PHE A 255 -14.18 6.79 -12.42
N LEU A 256 -13.71 7.73 -13.26
CA LEU A 256 -12.30 7.79 -13.67
C LEU A 256 -11.40 8.16 -12.49
N GLN A 257 -11.87 9.03 -11.61
CA GLN A 257 -11.19 9.36 -10.38
C GLN A 257 -11.07 8.14 -9.45
N THR A 258 -12.12 7.32 -9.30
CA THR A 258 -12.02 6.06 -8.54
C THR A 258 -11.03 5.09 -9.17
N ALA A 259 -11.07 4.92 -10.50
CA ALA A 259 -10.11 4.08 -11.21
C ALA A 259 -8.67 4.55 -10.99
N ALA A 260 -8.42 5.86 -11.05
CA ALA A 260 -7.11 6.45 -10.77
C ALA A 260 -6.68 6.23 -9.32
N LEU A 261 -7.59 6.39 -8.36
CA LEU A 261 -7.30 6.15 -6.95
C LEU A 261 -6.95 4.68 -6.68
N ASN A 262 -7.65 3.74 -7.32
CA ASN A 262 -7.35 2.30 -7.23
C ASN A 262 -5.98 1.97 -7.80
N VAL A 263 -5.59 2.57 -8.93
CA VAL A 263 -4.23 2.42 -9.47
C VAL A 263 -3.19 2.92 -8.44
N LEU A 264 -3.42 4.07 -7.81
CA LEU A 264 -2.49 4.55 -6.77
C LEU A 264 -2.45 3.63 -5.54
N ARG A 265 -3.59 3.01 -5.17
CA ARG A 265 -3.67 2.02 -4.09
C ARG A 265 -2.90 0.75 -4.42
N GLU A 266 -3.04 0.22 -5.64
CA GLU A 266 -2.32 -0.97 -6.11
C GLU A 266 -0.80 -0.75 -6.15
N HIS A 267 -0.38 0.47 -6.47
CA HIS A 267 1.02 0.91 -6.39
C HIS A 267 1.46 1.33 -4.98
N GLN A 268 0.65 1.03 -3.96
CA GLN A 268 0.95 1.25 -2.54
C GLN A 268 1.42 2.67 -2.23
N VAL A 269 0.81 3.67 -2.86
CA VAL A 269 1.19 5.08 -2.67
C VAL A 269 0.86 5.54 -1.24
N GLN A 270 1.91 5.77 -0.44
CA GLN A 270 1.83 6.17 0.98
C GLN A 270 1.75 7.69 1.20
N THR A 271 1.85 8.50 0.14
CA THR A 271 1.78 9.97 0.25
C THR A 271 0.31 10.44 0.24
N PRO A 272 -0.09 11.40 1.10
CA PRO A 272 -1.42 11.97 1.05
C PRO A 272 -1.75 12.58 -0.32
N VAL A 273 -2.94 12.27 -0.83
CA VAL A 273 -3.49 12.75 -2.10
C VAL A 273 -4.81 13.44 -1.85
N GLN A 274 -4.96 14.66 -2.38
CA GLN A 274 -6.23 15.37 -2.35
C GLN A 274 -7.19 14.75 -3.37
N VAL A 275 -8.39 14.39 -2.92
CA VAL A 275 -9.47 13.87 -3.75
C VAL A 275 -10.67 14.81 -3.59
N LYS A 276 -11.23 15.23 -4.72
CA LYS A 276 -12.41 16.09 -4.77
C LYS A 276 -13.45 15.52 -5.72
N LYS A 277 -14.63 15.19 -5.17
CA LYS A 277 -15.73 14.54 -5.87
C LYS A 277 -17.06 15.08 -5.36
N PHE A 278 -17.94 15.50 -6.26
CA PHE A 278 -19.20 16.16 -5.85
C PHE A 278 -18.86 17.29 -4.84
N ASP A 279 -19.52 17.30 -3.69
CA ASP A 279 -19.25 18.23 -2.58
C ASP A 279 -18.21 17.73 -1.56
N TYR A 280 -17.62 16.54 -1.80
CA TYR A 280 -16.59 15.98 -0.95
C TYR A 280 -15.20 16.47 -1.36
N ASP A 281 -14.40 16.84 -0.35
CA ASP A 281 -13.03 17.32 -0.52
C ASP A 281 -12.19 16.87 0.68
N SER A 282 -11.25 15.93 0.48
CA SER A 282 -10.37 15.45 1.55
C SER A 282 -9.04 14.94 1.02
N ALA A 283 -8.02 14.99 1.88
CA ALA A 283 -6.77 14.27 1.68
C ALA A 283 -6.92 12.83 2.17
N VAL A 284 -6.49 11.86 1.38
CA VAL A 284 -6.47 10.42 1.71
C VAL A 284 -5.11 9.82 1.40
N ILE A 285 -4.73 8.74 2.08
CA ILE A 285 -3.53 7.97 1.77
C ILE A 285 -3.97 6.73 0.98
N PRO A 286 -3.69 6.63 -0.34
CA PRO A 286 -4.21 5.56 -1.18
C PRO A 286 -3.96 4.15 -0.65
N SER A 287 -2.75 3.87 -0.14
CA SER A 287 -2.38 2.55 0.40
C SER A 287 -3.11 2.17 1.69
N GLU A 288 -3.71 3.12 2.40
CA GLU A 288 -4.44 2.88 3.65
C GLU A 288 -5.96 2.75 3.45
N LEU A 289 -6.43 2.96 2.21
CA LEU A 289 -7.86 2.86 1.90
C LEU A 289 -8.31 1.40 1.97
N PRO A 290 -9.42 1.10 2.67
CA PRO A 290 -9.97 -0.25 2.72
C PRO A 290 -10.51 -0.69 1.35
N ASP A 291 -10.89 -1.98 1.24
CA ASP A 291 -11.75 -2.37 0.14
C ASP A 291 -13.09 -1.62 0.24
N LEU A 292 -13.69 -1.32 -0.90
CA LEU A 292 -14.99 -0.64 -0.96
C LEU A 292 -16.06 -1.44 -0.21
N MET A 293 -16.04 -2.77 -0.34
CA MET A 293 -16.97 -3.68 0.32
C MET A 293 -16.75 -3.78 1.84
N GLU A 294 -15.61 -3.29 2.32
CA GLU A 294 -15.25 -3.25 3.74
C GLU A 294 -15.59 -1.91 4.40
N MET A 295 -16.15 -0.96 3.65
CA MET A 295 -16.53 0.34 4.19
C MET A 295 -17.69 0.19 5.19
N PRO A 296 -17.59 0.76 6.42
CA PRO A 296 -18.56 0.51 7.47
C PRO A 296 -20.00 0.89 7.13
N LEU A 297 -20.21 2.05 6.48
CA LEU A 297 -21.55 2.50 6.12
C LEU A 297 -22.15 1.62 5.02
N TYR A 298 -21.34 1.24 4.02
CA TYR A 298 -21.77 0.33 2.96
C TYR A 298 -22.29 -0.99 3.55
N GLN A 299 -21.51 -1.65 4.41
CA GLN A 299 -21.92 -2.91 5.05
C GLN A 299 -23.20 -2.75 5.88
N ALA A 300 -23.33 -1.63 6.60
CA ALA A 300 -24.50 -1.37 7.41
C ALA A 300 -25.77 -1.12 6.57
N VAL A 301 -25.66 -0.46 5.41
CA VAL A 301 -26.79 -0.24 4.48
C VAL A 301 -27.23 -1.57 3.86
N ILE A 302 -26.29 -2.38 3.40
CA ILE A 302 -26.57 -3.70 2.82
C ILE A 302 -27.24 -4.61 3.86
N ALA A 303 -26.74 -4.62 5.10
CA ALA A 303 -27.36 -5.38 6.19
C ALA A 303 -28.82 -4.94 6.45
N LYS A 304 -29.10 -3.63 6.42
CA LYS A 304 -30.46 -3.12 6.59
C LYS A 304 -31.41 -3.51 5.47
N LEU A 305 -30.93 -3.56 4.23
CA LEU A 305 -31.74 -4.04 3.11
C LEU A 305 -31.97 -5.55 3.17
N ASN A 306 -30.97 -6.33 3.57
CA ASN A 306 -31.10 -7.77 3.77
C ASN A 306 -32.18 -8.10 4.80
N GLU A 307 -32.13 -7.46 5.98
CA GLU A 307 -33.16 -7.61 7.04
C GLU A 307 -34.59 -7.42 6.51
N GLU A 308 -34.76 -6.52 5.54
CA GLU A 308 -36.05 -6.09 5.02
C GLU A 308 -36.52 -6.87 3.79
N LEU A 309 -35.62 -7.23 2.88
CA LEU A 309 -35.96 -7.71 1.54
C LEU A 309 -35.58 -9.17 1.28
N GLU A 310 -34.69 -9.78 2.06
CA GLU A 310 -34.20 -11.15 1.81
C GLU A 310 -35.36 -12.16 1.68
N ASN A 311 -36.38 -12.02 2.53
CA ASN A 311 -37.57 -12.88 2.52
C ASN A 311 -38.78 -12.26 1.81
N GLU A 312 -38.79 -10.94 1.57
CA GLU A 312 -39.92 -10.22 0.96
C GLU A 312 -39.79 -10.19 -0.57
N ASN A 313 -38.62 -9.78 -1.06
CA ASN A 313 -38.33 -9.64 -2.49
C ASN A 313 -36.81 -9.76 -2.74
N PRO A 314 -36.26 -10.99 -2.83
CA PRO A 314 -34.81 -11.20 -2.99
C PRO A 314 -34.28 -10.70 -4.33
N VAL A 315 -35.11 -10.62 -5.37
CA VAL A 315 -34.72 -10.07 -6.69
C VAL A 315 -34.48 -8.58 -6.60
N LEU A 316 -35.38 -7.84 -5.92
CA LEU A 316 -35.18 -6.41 -5.68
C LEU A 316 -33.95 -6.16 -4.82
N LEU A 317 -33.71 -7.00 -3.80
CA LEU A 317 -32.51 -6.89 -2.97
C LEU A 317 -31.23 -6.95 -3.81
N GLU A 318 -31.06 -7.98 -4.64
CA GLU A 318 -29.89 -8.13 -5.51
C GLU A 318 -29.69 -6.92 -6.42
N GLN A 319 -30.77 -6.39 -7.01
CA GLN A 319 -30.72 -5.19 -7.84
C GLN A 319 -30.29 -3.93 -7.07
N LEU A 320 -30.78 -3.77 -5.83
CA LEU A 320 -30.38 -2.64 -4.98
C LEU A 320 -28.92 -2.78 -4.55
N GLU A 321 -28.44 -3.99 -4.21
CA GLU A 321 -27.05 -4.22 -3.83
C GLU A 321 -26.09 -3.87 -4.98
N GLU A 322 -26.37 -4.28 -6.21
CA GLU A 322 -25.59 -3.91 -7.40
C GLU A 322 -25.55 -2.39 -7.63
N MET A 323 -26.69 -1.72 -7.44
CA MET A 323 -26.81 -0.27 -7.60
C MET A 323 -26.03 0.49 -6.52
N ILE A 324 -26.15 0.06 -5.27
CA ILE A 324 -25.42 0.64 -4.14
C ILE A 324 -23.93 0.47 -4.35
N LEU A 325 -23.48 -0.71 -4.76
CA LEU A 325 -22.07 -0.96 -5.07
C LEU A 325 -21.54 0.01 -6.13
N ARG A 326 -22.31 0.20 -7.22
CA ARG A 326 -21.95 1.11 -8.30
C ARG A 326 -21.89 2.58 -7.83
N HIS A 327 -22.85 3.02 -7.03
CA HIS A 327 -22.89 4.38 -6.50
C HIS A 327 -21.78 4.60 -5.46
N GLN A 328 -21.53 3.62 -4.61
CA GLN A 328 -20.41 3.62 -3.67
C GLN A 328 -19.08 3.69 -4.43
N PHE A 329 -18.97 3.07 -5.61
CA PHE A 329 -17.78 3.19 -6.44
C PHE A 329 -17.59 4.62 -6.97
N LEU A 330 -18.65 5.32 -7.35
CA LEU A 330 -18.56 6.74 -7.75
C LEU A 330 -18.10 7.62 -6.58
N LEU A 331 -18.61 7.36 -5.37
CA LEU A 331 -18.29 8.11 -4.16
C LEU A 331 -16.91 7.80 -3.56
N PHE A 332 -16.37 6.60 -3.77
CA PHE A 332 -15.11 6.16 -3.18
C PHE A 332 -13.99 7.20 -3.37
N PRO A 333 -13.26 7.62 -2.32
CA PRO A 333 -13.14 6.97 -1.00
C PRO A 333 -14.14 7.50 0.06
N PHE A 334 -15.12 8.29 -0.33
CA PHE A 334 -16.09 8.89 0.59
C PHE A 334 -17.25 7.95 0.91
N GLU A 335 -17.89 8.22 2.05
CA GLU A 335 -19.14 7.58 2.45
C GLU A 335 -20.30 8.57 2.33
N PHE A 336 -21.51 8.06 2.21
CA PHE A 336 -22.71 8.88 2.18
C PHE A 336 -22.87 9.73 3.45
N THR A 337 -23.36 10.96 3.29
CA THR A 337 -23.60 11.91 4.37
C THR A 337 -25.08 12.28 4.43
N PRO A 338 -25.79 12.07 5.57
CA PRO A 338 -25.26 11.67 6.88
C PRO A 338 -24.91 10.18 6.96
N SER A 339 -24.04 9.82 7.91
CA SER A 339 -23.71 8.41 8.22
C SER A 339 -24.88 7.72 8.96
N ASN A 340 -25.95 7.44 8.22
CA ASN A 340 -27.19 6.84 8.72
C ASN A 340 -27.60 5.66 7.80
N PRO A 341 -27.34 4.41 8.20
CA PRO A 341 -27.65 3.24 7.37
C PRO A 341 -29.13 3.08 7.03
N ALA A 342 -30.03 3.42 7.97
CA ALA A 342 -31.46 3.28 7.78
C ALA A 342 -31.98 4.28 6.73
N LEU A 343 -31.42 5.49 6.70
CA LEU A 343 -31.77 6.52 5.72
C LEU A 343 -31.41 6.08 4.32
N TRP A 344 -30.18 5.60 4.10
CA TRP A 344 -29.75 5.16 2.77
C TRP A 344 -30.45 3.89 2.31
N ALA A 345 -30.70 2.92 3.21
CA ALA A 345 -31.52 1.75 2.86
C ALA A 345 -32.95 2.16 2.45
N ALA A 346 -33.57 3.10 3.18
CA ALA A 346 -34.87 3.66 2.81
C ALA A 346 -34.82 4.38 1.46
N ALA A 347 -33.76 5.17 1.20
CA ALA A 347 -33.59 5.94 -0.02
C ALA A 347 -33.45 5.02 -1.24
N TYR A 348 -32.59 4.00 -1.17
CA TYR A 348 -32.45 3.02 -2.26
C TYR A 348 -33.73 2.21 -2.48
N ARG A 349 -34.47 1.86 -1.42
CA ARG A 349 -35.79 1.22 -1.58
C ARG A 349 -36.79 2.15 -2.28
N GLY A 350 -36.87 3.42 -1.87
CA GLY A 350 -37.72 4.43 -2.51
C GLY A 350 -37.37 4.64 -3.98
N PHE A 351 -36.09 4.84 -4.27
CA PHE A 351 -35.55 4.96 -5.63
C PHE A 351 -35.88 3.72 -6.49
N GLY A 352 -35.70 2.51 -5.95
CA GLY A 352 -36.08 1.27 -6.63
C GLY A 352 -37.56 1.25 -7.03
N HIS A 353 -38.46 1.61 -6.10
CA HIS A 353 -39.89 1.69 -6.41
C HIS A 353 -40.21 2.72 -7.51
N GLU A 354 -39.55 3.88 -7.52
CA GLU A 354 -39.71 4.88 -8.59
C GLU A 354 -39.25 4.33 -9.94
N MET A 355 -38.10 3.67 -10.00
CA MET A 355 -37.55 3.10 -11.23
C MET A 355 -38.41 1.96 -11.80
N TYR A 356 -39.05 1.17 -10.94
CA TYR A 356 -39.91 0.04 -11.35
C TYR A 356 -41.39 0.42 -11.51
N GLY A 357 -41.76 1.69 -11.29
CA GLY A 357 -43.13 2.18 -11.45
C GLY A 357 -44.12 1.59 -10.43
N GLU A 358 -43.62 1.20 -9.25
CA GLU A 358 -44.44 0.67 -8.17
C GLU A 358 -45.05 1.81 -7.34
N ASN A 359 -46.31 1.64 -6.92
CA ASN A 359 -46.95 2.59 -6.02
C ASN A 359 -46.32 2.51 -4.63
N TRP A 360 -45.52 3.51 -4.28
CA TRP A 360 -44.92 3.65 -2.96
C TRP A 360 -45.28 5.01 -2.33
N SER A 361 -44.98 5.19 -1.05
CA SER A 361 -45.20 6.46 -0.34
C SER A 361 -43.99 6.76 0.53
N ASN A 362 -43.45 7.98 0.34
CA ASN A 362 -42.32 8.48 1.10
C ASN A 362 -42.60 8.42 2.61
N GLU A 363 -43.79 8.84 3.05
CA GLU A 363 -44.15 8.85 4.46
C GLU A 363 -44.22 7.44 5.07
N LYS A 364 -44.72 6.45 4.30
CA LYS A 364 -44.78 5.06 4.77
C LYS A 364 -43.38 4.45 4.89
N THR A 365 -42.51 4.68 3.91
CA THR A 365 -41.13 4.20 3.92
C THR A 365 -40.33 4.86 5.04
N ALA A 366 -40.42 6.19 5.17
CA ALA A 366 -39.79 6.94 6.25
C ALA A 366 -40.19 6.40 7.64
N LYS A 367 -41.49 6.15 7.84
CA LYS A 367 -41.99 5.56 9.09
C LYS A 367 -41.47 4.14 9.33
N LYS A 368 -41.38 3.31 8.29
CA LYS A 368 -40.88 1.93 8.39
C LYS A 368 -39.41 1.90 8.83
N PHE A 369 -38.58 2.73 8.22
CA PHE A 369 -37.15 2.84 8.53
C PHE A 369 -36.83 3.77 9.70
N GLN A 370 -37.84 4.41 10.30
CA GLN A 370 -37.71 5.36 11.41
C GLN A 370 -36.79 6.55 11.08
N VAL A 371 -36.95 7.10 9.89
CA VAL A 371 -36.19 8.26 9.40
C VAL A 371 -37.12 9.45 9.13
N ASP A 372 -36.53 10.64 9.06
CA ASP A 372 -37.27 11.86 8.73
C ASP A 372 -37.66 11.86 7.23
N PRO A 373 -38.94 12.12 6.87
CA PRO A 373 -39.37 12.12 5.48
C PRO A 373 -38.66 13.15 4.59
N ALA A 374 -38.30 14.32 5.13
CA ALA A 374 -37.62 15.35 4.36
C ALA A 374 -36.14 15.00 4.13
N GLU A 375 -35.48 14.39 5.13
CA GLU A 375 -34.14 13.80 4.94
C GLU A 375 -34.17 12.67 3.90
N LEU A 376 -35.23 11.86 3.89
CA LEU A 376 -35.40 10.78 2.91
C LEU A 376 -35.56 11.31 1.48
N ASP A 377 -36.37 12.36 1.27
CA ASP A 377 -36.50 12.98 -0.05
C ASP A 377 -35.16 13.55 -0.57
N GLN A 378 -34.36 14.15 0.32
CA GLN A 378 -33.01 14.63 -0.03
C GLN A 378 -32.07 13.48 -0.37
N ALA A 379 -32.08 12.40 0.41
CA ALA A 379 -31.27 11.22 0.15
C ALA A 379 -31.64 10.54 -1.18
N ILE A 380 -32.93 10.43 -1.49
CA ILE A 380 -33.41 9.89 -2.78
C ILE A 380 -32.95 10.78 -3.93
N SER A 381 -33.09 12.11 -3.81
CA SER A 381 -32.60 13.07 -4.82
C SER A 381 -31.11 12.88 -5.08
N PHE A 382 -30.31 12.69 -4.02
CA PHE A 382 -28.89 12.42 -4.16
C PHE A 382 -28.59 11.06 -4.85
N VAL A 383 -29.37 10.02 -4.57
CA VAL A 383 -29.26 8.73 -5.27
C VAL A 383 -29.58 8.88 -6.77
N PHE A 384 -30.57 9.70 -7.13
CA PHE A 384 -30.84 10.06 -8.53
C PHE A 384 -29.66 10.75 -9.20
N ASP A 385 -29.05 11.72 -8.52
CA ASP A 385 -27.89 12.42 -9.04
C ASP A 385 -26.72 11.44 -9.28
N LEU A 386 -26.47 10.50 -8.37
CA LEU A 386 -25.46 9.46 -8.54
C LEU A 386 -25.75 8.54 -9.75
N GLU A 387 -27.01 8.17 -9.97
CA GLU A 387 -27.39 7.32 -11.10
C GLU A 387 -27.10 8.01 -12.44
N GLN A 388 -27.26 9.33 -12.55
CA GLN A 388 -26.94 10.09 -13.78
C GLN A 388 -25.44 10.08 -14.13
N HIS A 389 -24.58 9.78 -13.16
CA HIS A 389 -23.13 9.65 -13.35
C HIS A 389 -22.68 8.19 -13.48
N SER A 390 -23.61 7.24 -13.54
CA SER A 390 -23.34 5.82 -13.70
C SER A 390 -22.91 5.50 -15.14
N PRO A 391 -21.89 4.66 -15.36
CA PRO A 391 -21.45 4.27 -16.72
C PRO A 391 -22.54 3.60 -17.58
N SER A 392 -23.63 3.12 -16.98
CA SER A 392 -24.80 2.61 -17.71
C SER A 392 -25.51 3.71 -18.52
N THR A 393 -25.27 4.98 -18.19
CA THR A 393 -25.98 6.17 -18.71
C THR A 393 -25.11 7.10 -19.56
N VAL A 394 -23.79 6.85 -19.66
CA VAL A 394 -22.80 7.59 -20.47
C VAL A 394 -22.34 6.73 -21.63
#